data_AF-A0A540NFT1-F1
#
_entry.id   AF-A0A540NFT1-F1
#
_cell.length_a   1.000
_cell.length_b   1.000
_cell.length_c   1.000
_cell.angle_alpha   90.00
_cell.angle_beta   90.00
_cell.angle_gamma   90.00
#
_symmetry.space_group_name_H-M   'P 1'
#
loop_
_entity.id
_entity.type
_entity.pdbx_description
1 polymer ?
#
loop_
_entity_poly.entity_id
_entity_poly.type
_entity_poly.pdbx_seq_one_letter_code
_entity_poly.pdbx_strand_id
1 'polypeptide(L)'
;MEDDLSSSSQKEKEKEANIEDHEILKKKISTHPPGAPPAVSGINGELEENDGCRDIKQLDYNCKANLGVLGHSDLDHFMEAYCLALGKLKAAMEEPQQKSTEFITNMQLQLEDLTNNSHLPDQPSPASLSG
;
A
#
# COMPACT_ATOMS: atom_id res chain seq x y z
N MET A 1 -27.66 -55.33 28.99
CA MET A 1 -26.93 -54.19 29.57
C MET A 1 -25.66 -54.10 28.76
N GLU A 2 -25.78 -53.51 27.59
CA GLU A 2 -24.76 -53.46 26.55
C GLU A 2 -24.82 -52.05 25.97
N ASP A 3 -23.70 -51.56 25.43
CA ASP A 3 -23.48 -50.25 24.78
C ASP A 3 -22.84 -49.16 25.65
N ASP A 4 -21.57 -49.35 26.03
CA ASP A 4 -20.72 -48.25 26.54
C ASP A 4 -19.24 -48.39 26.12
N LEU A 5 -18.96 -48.87 24.89
CA LEU A 5 -17.58 -49.05 24.40
C LEU A 5 -17.24 -48.29 23.10
N SER A 6 -18.13 -47.46 22.57
CA SER A 6 -17.88 -46.78 21.28
C SER A 6 -17.15 -45.44 21.36
N SER A 7 -16.93 -44.88 22.56
CA SER A 7 -16.40 -43.49 22.69
C SER A 7 -14.86 -43.37 22.75
N SER A 8 -14.11 -44.49 22.82
CA SER A 8 -12.65 -44.42 23.05
C SER A 8 -11.83 -44.19 21.78
N SER A 9 -12.28 -44.64 20.61
CA SER A 9 -11.46 -44.60 19.37
C SER A 9 -11.43 -43.25 18.64
N GLN A 10 -12.34 -42.31 18.95
CA GLN A 10 -12.35 -40.99 18.30
C GLN A 10 -11.34 -40.01 18.91
N LYS A 11 -11.01 -40.16 20.20
CA LYS A 11 -10.10 -39.25 20.91
C LYS A 11 -8.61 -39.51 20.63
N GLU A 12 -8.28 -40.71 20.16
CA GLU A 12 -6.91 -41.07 19.78
C GLU A 12 -6.54 -40.50 18.42
N LYS A 13 -7.47 -40.54 17.45
CA LYS A 13 -7.27 -40.02 16.09
C LYS A 13 -7.08 -38.50 16.03
N GLU A 14 -7.76 -37.77 16.92
CA GLU A 14 -7.69 -36.31 17.01
C GLU A 14 -6.38 -35.82 17.65
N LYS A 15 -5.78 -36.63 18.54
CA LYS A 15 -4.46 -36.36 19.12
C LYS A 15 -3.33 -36.68 18.13
N GLU A 16 -3.47 -37.75 17.34
CA GLU A 16 -2.49 -38.13 16.32
C GLU A 16 -2.40 -37.11 15.17
N ALA A 17 -3.55 -36.57 14.72
CA ALA A 17 -3.59 -35.52 13.69
C ALA A 17 -2.93 -34.21 14.15
N ASN A 18 -3.12 -33.82 15.42
CA ASN A 18 -2.50 -32.63 15.99
C ASN A 18 -0.97 -32.78 16.14
N ILE A 19 -0.49 -33.99 16.44
CA ILE A 19 0.94 -34.27 16.51
C ILE A 19 1.58 -34.20 15.12
N GLU A 20 0.93 -34.76 14.10
CA GLU A 20 1.41 -34.72 12.71
C GLU A 20 1.52 -33.26 12.23
N ASP A 21 0.49 -32.43 12.45
CA ASP A 21 0.52 -31.01 12.08
C ASP A 21 1.62 -30.23 12.80
N HIS A 22 1.86 -30.53 14.09
CA HIS A 22 2.91 -29.91 14.87
C HIS A 22 4.32 -30.29 14.38
N GLU A 23 4.53 -31.54 13.97
CA GLU A 23 5.80 -32.00 13.42
C GLU A 23 6.03 -31.48 11.99
N ILE A 24 4.97 -31.36 11.17
CA ILE A 24 5.01 -30.68 9.86
C ILE A 24 5.39 -29.21 10.04
N LEU A 25 4.79 -28.52 11.01
CA LEU A 25 5.06 -27.12 11.31
C LEU A 25 6.51 -26.93 11.79
N LYS A 26 6.97 -27.74 12.74
CA LYS A 26 8.38 -27.74 13.19
C LYS A 26 9.35 -27.97 12.04
N LYS A 27 9.06 -28.92 11.16
CA LYS A 27 9.92 -29.20 10.00
C LYS A 27 9.98 -27.99 9.06
N LYS A 28 8.84 -27.35 8.78
CA LYS A 28 8.77 -26.11 7.97
C LYS A 28 9.62 -24.97 8.57
N ILE A 29 9.53 -24.76 9.88
CA ILE A 29 10.28 -23.68 10.55
C ILE A 29 11.77 -24.02 10.65
N SER A 30 12.12 -25.29 10.91
CA SER A 30 13.51 -25.76 11.00
C SER A 30 14.25 -25.71 9.67
N THR A 31 13.54 -25.96 8.55
CA THR A 31 14.11 -25.80 7.20
C THR A 31 14.22 -24.34 6.75
N HIS A 32 13.74 -23.38 7.54
CA HIS A 32 13.93 -21.97 7.22
C HIS A 32 15.38 -21.57 7.54
N PRO A 33 16.16 -21.08 6.57
CA PRO A 33 17.55 -20.73 6.81
C PRO A 33 17.62 -19.64 7.90
N PRO A 34 18.37 -19.84 8.99
CA PRO A 34 18.58 -18.80 9.99
C PRO A 34 19.39 -17.69 9.33
N GLY A 35 18.72 -16.58 9.02
CA GLY A 35 19.31 -15.42 8.35
C GLY A 35 18.87 -15.19 6.91
N ALA A 36 17.90 -15.94 6.37
CA ALA A 36 17.24 -15.52 5.12
C ALA A 36 16.34 -14.31 5.41
N PRO A 37 16.60 -13.13 4.83
CA PRO A 37 15.68 -12.00 4.95
C PRO A 37 14.34 -12.39 4.32
N PRO A 38 13.20 -11.99 4.91
CA PRO A 38 11.91 -12.19 4.26
C PRO A 38 11.99 -11.61 2.86
N ALA A 39 11.56 -12.37 1.85
CA ALA A 39 11.48 -11.87 0.48
C ALA A 39 10.44 -10.75 0.43
N VAL A 40 10.90 -9.53 0.70
CA VAL A 40 10.14 -8.28 0.59
C VAL A 40 9.98 -7.95 -0.88
N SER A 41 8.98 -8.56 -1.52
CA SER A 41 8.46 -7.98 -2.75
C SER A 41 7.48 -6.87 -2.37
N GLY A 42 8.01 -5.66 -2.21
CA GLY A 42 7.29 -4.43 -2.55
C GLY A 42 6.35 -3.78 -1.54
N ILE A 43 6.65 -3.75 -0.23
CA ILE A 43 6.02 -2.77 0.67
C ILE A 43 7.06 -2.00 1.48
N ASN A 44 7.76 -1.07 0.82
CA ASN A 44 8.42 0.01 1.55
C ASN A 44 7.38 1.11 1.73
N GLY A 45 6.80 1.15 2.92
CA GLY A 45 5.83 2.13 3.36
C GLY A 45 5.64 1.95 4.85
N GLU A 46 6.62 2.45 5.60
CA GLU A 46 6.68 2.54 7.05
C GLU A 46 5.33 3.02 7.61
N LEU A 47 4.62 2.11 8.29
CA LEU A 47 3.45 2.45 9.09
C LEU A 47 3.97 3.17 10.34
N GLU A 48 4.26 4.46 10.21
CA GLU A 48 4.28 5.32 11.39
C GLU A 48 2.84 5.41 11.92
N GLU A 49 2.65 4.78 13.07
CA GLU A 49 1.49 4.88 13.93
C GLU A 49 1.28 6.33 14.40
N ASN A 50 0.64 7.13 13.54
CA ASN A 50 0.14 8.45 13.90
C ASN A 50 -1.21 8.29 14.61
N ASP A 51 -1.17 8.37 15.94
CA ASP A 51 -2.32 8.61 16.84
C ASP A 51 -2.90 10.02 16.64
N GLY A 52 -3.34 10.29 15.40
CA GLY A 52 -3.73 11.59 14.91
C GLY A 52 -5.20 11.63 14.53
N CYS A 53 -6.03 12.04 15.48
CA CYS A 53 -7.40 12.53 15.31
C CYS A 53 -8.53 11.47 15.35
N ARG A 54 -8.94 11.25 16.59
CA ARG A 54 -10.30 10.91 17.02
C ARG A 54 -11.34 11.72 16.23
N ASP A 55 -12.11 11.05 15.37
CA ASP A 55 -13.57 11.20 15.23
C ASP A 55 -14.04 10.47 13.95
N ILE A 56 -14.15 9.14 14.02
CA ILE A 56 -14.91 8.33 13.04
C ILE A 56 -16.42 8.48 13.34
N LYS A 57 -16.89 9.70 13.60
CA LYS A 57 -18.28 10.03 13.94
C LYS A 57 -18.97 10.80 12.82
N GLN A 58 -18.69 10.49 11.56
CA GLN A 58 -19.57 10.86 10.45
C GLN A 58 -19.14 10.15 9.17
N LEU A 59 -19.22 8.83 9.13
CA LEU A 59 -19.62 8.21 7.87
C LEU A 59 -21.08 8.60 7.68
N ASP A 60 -21.33 9.73 7.01
CA ASP A 60 -22.63 10.05 6.45
C ASP A 60 -22.96 8.94 5.46
N TYR A 61 -23.56 7.85 5.98
CA TYR A 61 -24.31 6.86 5.22
C TYR A 61 -25.57 7.54 4.69
N ASN A 62 -25.41 8.53 3.82
CA ASN A 62 -26.50 9.11 3.06
C ASN A 62 -26.67 8.41 1.69
N CYS A 63 -26.28 7.12 1.63
CA CYS A 63 -26.76 6.20 0.59
C CYS A 63 -28.06 5.51 1.08
N LYS A 64 -28.98 6.30 1.63
CA LYS A 64 -30.33 5.85 1.97
C LYS A 64 -31.34 6.71 1.21
N ALA A 65 -31.43 6.48 -0.09
CA ALA A 65 -32.65 6.79 -0.82
C ALA A 65 -32.73 5.94 -2.10
N ASN A 66 -33.38 4.77 -1.98
CA ASN A 66 -33.99 4.01 -3.08
C ASN A 66 -33.13 3.04 -3.90
N LEU A 67 -32.51 2.05 -3.24
CA LEU A 67 -32.47 0.71 -3.82
C LEU A 67 -32.76 -0.31 -2.71
N GLY A 68 -34.00 -0.83 -2.70
CA GLY A 68 -34.50 -1.74 -1.68
C GLY A 68 -33.57 -2.93 -1.47
N VAL A 69 -33.34 -3.37 -0.23
CA VAL A 69 -34.23 -4.33 0.45
C VAL A 69 -34.52 -5.59 -0.40
N LEU A 70 -33.62 -6.02 -1.29
CA LEU A 70 -33.64 -7.37 -1.87
C LEU A 70 -32.22 -7.82 -2.25
N GLY A 71 -31.54 -8.50 -1.32
CA GLY A 71 -30.57 -9.54 -1.68
C GLY A 71 -29.13 -9.14 -2.05
N HIS A 72 -28.61 -7.99 -1.60
CA HIS A 72 -27.17 -7.73 -1.74
C HIS A 72 -26.38 -8.53 -0.70
N SER A 73 -25.44 -9.33 -1.18
CA SER A 73 -24.54 -10.12 -0.33
C SER A 73 -23.54 -9.20 0.39
N ASP A 74 -22.96 -9.64 1.51
CA ASP A 74 -21.90 -8.89 2.19
C ASP A 74 -20.73 -8.54 1.26
N LEU A 75 -20.50 -9.38 0.23
CA LEU A 75 -19.53 -9.14 -0.82
C LEU A 75 -19.88 -7.93 -1.69
N ASP A 76 -21.13 -7.74 -2.06
CA ASP A 76 -21.56 -6.59 -2.88
C ASP A 76 -21.33 -5.27 -2.12
N HIS A 77 -21.64 -5.27 -0.82
CA HIS A 77 -21.41 -4.10 0.02
C HIS A 77 -19.90 -3.81 0.20
N PHE A 78 -19.08 -4.85 0.36
CA PHE A 78 -17.63 -4.70 0.38
C PHE A 78 -17.10 -4.13 -0.94
N MET A 79 -17.58 -4.63 -2.07
CA MET A 79 -17.18 -4.17 -3.40
C MET A 79 -17.55 -2.70 -3.63
N GLU A 80 -18.73 -2.26 -3.17
CA GLU A 80 -19.12 -0.85 -3.21
C GLU A 80 -18.19 0.02 -2.37
N ALA A 81 -17.94 -0.37 -1.11
CA ALA A 81 -17.05 0.35 -0.21
C ALA A 81 -15.62 0.43 -0.77
N TYR A 82 -15.14 -0.65 -1.38
CA TYR A 82 -13.83 -0.72 -2.04
C TYR A 82 -13.74 0.26 -3.21
N CYS A 83 -14.71 0.24 -4.13
CA CYS A 83 -14.75 1.16 -5.26
C CYS A 83 -14.79 2.63 -4.80
N LEU A 84 -15.56 2.94 -3.76
CA LEU A 84 -15.61 4.28 -3.16
C LEU A 84 -14.27 4.69 -2.56
N ALA A 85 -13.60 3.79 -1.84
CA ALA A 85 -12.27 4.04 -1.27
C ALA A 85 -11.24 4.33 -2.37
N LEU A 86 -11.23 3.55 -3.45
CA LEU A 86 -10.37 3.79 -4.61
C LEU A 86 -10.65 5.14 -5.28
N GLY A 87 -11.92 5.51 -5.43
CA GLY A 87 -12.31 6.81 -5.99
C GLY A 87 -11.77 7.97 -5.15
N LYS A 88 -11.89 7.88 -3.83
CA LYS A 88 -11.34 8.89 -2.90
C LYS A 88 -9.82 8.95 -2.96
N LEU A 89 -9.14 7.81 -3.00
CA LEU A 89 -7.69 7.76 -3.14
C LEU A 89 -7.24 8.45 -4.44
N LYS A 90 -7.88 8.12 -5.57
CA LYS A 90 -7.59 8.75 -6.87
C LYS A 90 -7.74 10.27 -6.81
N ALA A 91 -8.84 10.76 -6.24
CA ALA A 91 -9.09 12.20 -6.11
C ALA A 91 -8.05 12.88 -5.19
N ALA A 92 -7.68 12.23 -4.08
CA ALA A 92 -6.66 12.74 -3.17
C ALA A 92 -5.26 12.79 -3.80
N MET A 93 -4.98 11.93 -4.78
CA MET A 93 -3.68 11.88 -5.46
C MET A 93 -3.55 12.87 -6.63
N GLU A 94 -4.65 13.30 -7.24
CA GLU A 94 -4.64 14.13 -8.46
C GLU A 94 -3.93 15.48 -8.25
N GLU A 95 -4.30 16.21 -7.20
CA GLU A 95 -3.75 17.53 -6.93
C GLU A 95 -2.23 17.49 -6.59
N PRO A 96 -1.77 16.65 -5.64
CA PRO A 96 -0.33 16.52 -5.34
C PRO A 96 0.51 16.13 -6.55
N GLN A 97 0.01 15.23 -7.41
CA GLN A 97 0.71 14.81 -8.62
C GLN A 97 0.83 15.97 -9.61
N GLN A 98 -0.24 16.73 -9.80
CA GLN A 98 -0.23 17.90 -10.68
C GLN A 98 0.75 18.95 -10.17
N LYS A 99 0.69 19.31 -8.88
CA LYS A 99 1.63 20.28 -8.28
C LYS A 99 3.07 19.82 -8.35
N SER A 100 3.34 18.54 -8.10
CA SER A 100 4.69 17.98 -8.21
C SER A 100 5.23 18.11 -9.64
N THR A 101 4.40 17.80 -10.64
CA THR A 101 4.76 17.91 -12.05
C THR A 101 5.06 19.37 -12.42
N GLU A 102 4.17 20.29 -12.07
CA GLU A 102 4.36 21.73 -12.33
C GLU A 102 5.62 22.27 -11.67
N PHE A 103 5.89 21.86 -10.42
CA PHE A 103 7.10 22.25 -9.71
C PHE A 103 8.36 21.78 -10.44
N ILE A 104 8.43 20.51 -10.84
CA ILE A 104 9.58 19.94 -11.56
C ILE A 104 9.79 20.66 -12.90
N THR A 105 8.71 20.86 -13.67
CA THR A 105 8.80 21.54 -14.97
C THR A 105 9.28 22.98 -14.80
N ASN A 106 8.78 23.71 -13.82
CA ASN A 106 9.22 25.08 -13.55
C ASN A 106 10.72 25.13 -13.19
N MET A 107 11.19 24.19 -12.37
CA MET A 107 12.62 24.11 -12.04
C MET A 107 13.48 23.78 -13.25
N GLN A 108 13.03 22.86 -14.11
CA GLN A 108 13.74 22.51 -15.34
C GLN A 108 13.88 23.72 -16.27
N LEU A 109 12.81 24.51 -16.45
CA LEU A 109 12.84 25.74 -17.24
C LEU A 109 13.83 26.77 -16.68
N GLN A 110 13.85 26.98 -15.36
CA GLN A 110 14.81 27.89 -14.74
C GLN A 110 16.26 27.46 -14.97
N LEU A 111 16.54 26.15 -14.92
CA LEU A 111 17.89 25.62 -15.19
C LEU A 111 18.28 25.75 -16.66
N GLU A 112 17.34 25.53 -17.58
CA GLU A 112 17.56 25.73 -19.01
C GLU A 112 17.84 27.20 -19.34
N ASP A 113 17.07 28.13 -18.79
CA ASP A 113 17.28 29.57 -18.96
C ASP A 113 18.67 29.98 -18.46
N LEU A 114 19.11 29.50 -17.31
CA LEU A 114 20.45 29.78 -16.80
C LEU A 114 21.54 29.23 -17.72
N THR A 115 21.35 28.02 -18.24
CA THR A 115 22.33 27.37 -19.13
C THR A 115 22.42 28.10 -20.47
N ASN A 116 21.29 28.49 -21.04
CA ASN A 116 21.21 29.18 -22.33
C ASN A 116 21.71 30.63 -22.25
N ASN A 117 21.41 31.35 -21.15
CA ASN A 117 21.89 32.72 -20.95
C ASN A 117 23.37 32.80 -20.54
N SER A 118 23.94 31.73 -19.99
CA SER A 118 25.38 31.65 -19.67
C SER A 118 26.25 31.47 -20.93
N HIS A 119 25.65 31.13 -22.08
CA HIS A 119 26.31 31.02 -23.38
C HIS A 119 26.05 32.28 -24.26
N LEU A 120 26.16 33.47 -23.68
CA LEU A 120 26.39 34.68 -24.48
C LEU A 120 27.88 34.70 -24.86
N PRO A 121 28.23 34.64 -26.16
CA PRO A 121 29.62 34.74 -26.55
C PRO A 121 30.12 36.13 -26.19
N ASP A 122 31.07 36.18 -25.27
CA ASP A 122 31.87 37.36 -24.97
C ASP A 122 32.40 37.90 -26.32
N GLN A 123 31.81 39.00 -26.77
CA GLN A 123 32.03 39.53 -28.10
C GLN A 123 33.51 39.97 -28.22
N PRO A 124 34.24 39.56 -29.27
CA PRO A 124 35.64 39.91 -29.39
C PRO A 124 35.83 41.36 -29.88
N SER A 125 36.92 41.98 -29.41
CA SER A 125 37.73 43.05 -30.06
C SER A 125 37.59 44.48 -29.49
N PRO A 126 38.59 45.39 -29.60
CA PRO A 126 39.90 45.25 -30.27
C PRO A 126 41.14 45.58 -29.44
N ALA A 127 42.26 45.01 -29.88
CA ALA A 127 43.60 45.48 -29.56
C ALA A 127 43.78 46.97 -29.92
N SER A 128 44.27 47.78 -28.98
CA SER A 128 44.94 49.07 -29.19
C SER A 128 45.35 49.61 -27.80
N LEU A 129 46.52 50.17 -27.53
CA LEU A 129 47.75 50.41 -28.29
C LEU A 129 48.82 50.65 -27.21
N SER A 130 50.01 50.07 -27.37
CA SER A 130 51.20 50.46 -26.60
C SER A 130 51.58 51.89 -26.95
N GLY A 131 51.89 52.71 -25.94
CA GLY A 131 52.45 54.06 -26.08
C GLY A 131 52.90 54.59 -24.73
#